data_AF-A0A498M713-F1
#
_entry.id   AF-A0A498M713-F1
#
_cell.length_a   1.000
_cell.length_b   1.000
_cell.length_c   1.000
_cell.angle_alpha   90.00
_cell.angle_beta   90.00
_cell.angle_gamma   90.00
#
_symmetry.space_group_name_H-M   'P 1'
#
loop_
_entity.id
_entity.type
_entity.pdbx_description
1 polymer ?
#
loop_
_entity_poly.entity_id
_entity_poly.type
_entity_poly.pdbx_seq_one_letter_code
_entity_poly.pdbx_strand_id
1 'polypeptide(L)'
;MSDADSDRMDSLDGWVAVKRDAFDDSESHRLRFIVEWNEIETKFAVTCHNRTLQRRGDASGSCAGLFSSAQLSYVHAHLSGVRDELGPLFPDLTGFREPSLWELLFSSAPRSDADAACRQLERYLGAAVDACGRKIVLDALFSVTEADEREYFENLQEFKCRAMRDEITRATDTLRALLQTHPSADGLQRLMKIYEEEDEAYRELASVATQFYQNLLQPFRDMREIATLYKTEILKCLEYEELGPKRVSELEAEMNEWNQRGEKAVHSIQDITADYFRDTSKALTGMVKQMEQDQKRFGHASWGMATPRQEKLRVLLAKETLQYMRAKEMCIKRKRDEIREKVCVCVCD
;
A
#
# COMPACT_ATOMS: atom_id res chain seq x y z
N MET A 1 5.91 -10.09 -35.36
CA MET A 1 6.61 -10.14 -34.06
C MET A 1 7.89 -9.37 -34.25
N SER A 2 7.87 -8.09 -33.88
CA SER A 2 9.02 -7.19 -33.99
C SER A 2 9.61 -7.02 -32.60
N ASP A 3 10.83 -7.52 -32.42
CA ASP A 3 11.72 -7.29 -31.27
C ASP A 3 12.10 -5.81 -31.18
N ALA A 4 11.21 -4.99 -30.61
CA ALA A 4 11.46 -3.56 -30.43
C ALA A 4 11.05 -3.00 -29.05
N ASP A 5 10.73 -3.86 -28.08
CA ASP A 5 10.28 -3.42 -26.74
C ASP A 5 11.29 -3.68 -25.61
N SER A 6 12.49 -4.21 -25.88
CA SER A 6 13.38 -4.70 -24.81
C SER A 6 14.35 -3.67 -24.20
N ASP A 7 14.32 -2.38 -24.53
CA ASP A 7 15.33 -1.46 -23.97
C ASP A 7 14.82 -0.02 -23.77
N ARG A 8 13.76 0.16 -22.97
CA ARG A 8 13.54 1.44 -22.28
C ARG A 8 14.40 1.43 -21.02
N MET A 9 15.45 2.24 -20.98
CA MET A 9 16.30 2.42 -19.79
C MET A 9 15.54 2.94 -18.54
N ASP A 10 14.33 3.46 -18.72
CA ASP A 10 13.42 3.86 -17.63
C ASP A 10 12.38 2.78 -17.28
N SER A 11 12.54 1.54 -17.76
CA SER A 11 11.61 0.47 -17.40
C SER A 11 11.80 0.09 -15.93
N LEU A 12 10.75 0.32 -15.15
CA LEU A 12 10.64 -0.16 -13.77
C LEU A 12 10.19 -1.64 -13.72
N ASP A 13 10.27 -2.38 -14.83
CA ASP A 13 9.97 -3.81 -14.85
C ASP A 13 10.95 -4.57 -13.94
N GLY A 14 10.38 -5.32 -13.00
CA GLY A 14 11.12 -6.06 -11.98
C GLY A 14 11.47 -5.26 -10.72
N TRP A 15 11.15 -3.97 -10.66
CA TRP A 15 11.36 -3.18 -9.44
C TRP A 15 10.24 -3.40 -8.42
N VAL A 16 10.61 -3.49 -7.15
CA VAL A 16 9.68 -3.63 -6.02
C VAL A 16 9.83 -2.44 -5.08
N ALA A 17 8.71 -1.91 -4.61
CA ALA A 17 8.70 -0.84 -3.62
C ALA A 17 8.90 -1.43 -2.22
N VAL A 18 9.82 -0.87 -1.45
CA VAL A 18 10.16 -1.31 -0.10
C VAL A 18 9.62 -0.30 0.90
N LYS A 19 8.97 -0.76 1.98
CA LYS A 19 8.44 0.12 3.03
C LYS A 19 9.54 0.98 3.63
N ARG A 20 9.22 2.24 3.95
CA ARG A 20 10.18 3.19 4.55
C ARG A 20 10.71 2.73 5.92
N ASP A 21 9.91 1.97 6.65
CA ASP A 21 10.14 1.44 8.00
C ASP A 21 10.38 -0.07 8.00
N ALA A 22 10.67 -0.67 6.84
CA ALA A 22 10.93 -2.10 6.66
C ALA A 22 11.97 -2.68 7.65
N PHE A 23 12.92 -1.83 8.08
CA PHE A 23 14.01 -2.22 8.97
C PHE A 23 13.91 -1.60 10.37
N ASP A 24 12.84 -0.85 10.67
CA ASP A 24 12.63 -0.24 11.98
C ASP A 24 12.12 -1.29 12.98
N ASP A 25 12.98 -1.76 13.87
CA ASP A 25 12.57 -2.61 15.00
C ASP A 25 12.00 -1.76 16.15
N SER A 26 10.77 -1.28 15.97
CA SER A 26 10.10 -0.40 16.94
C SER A 26 9.47 -1.13 18.14
N GLU A 27 9.24 -2.45 18.05
CA GLU A 27 8.57 -3.22 19.11
C GLU A 27 9.51 -4.22 19.82
N SER A 28 9.50 -4.17 21.16
CA SER A 28 10.16 -5.16 22.03
C SER A 28 9.34 -6.46 22.07
N HIS A 29 9.74 -7.45 21.30
CA HIS A 29 9.07 -8.75 21.25
C HIS A 29 9.57 -9.67 22.36
N ARG A 30 8.65 -10.34 23.06
CA ARG A 30 8.99 -11.33 24.08
C ARG A 30 8.82 -12.73 23.54
N LEU A 31 9.90 -13.29 23.02
CA LEU A 31 9.95 -14.67 22.55
C LEU A 31 10.08 -15.65 23.72
N ARG A 32 9.49 -16.84 23.56
CA ARG A 32 9.69 -17.99 24.43
C ARG A 32 9.95 -19.21 23.57
N PHE A 33 11.08 -19.86 23.77
CA PHE A 33 11.38 -21.14 23.16
C PHE A 33 10.94 -22.28 24.08
N ILE A 34 10.43 -23.35 23.49
CA ILE A 34 10.19 -24.64 24.13
C ILE A 34 10.88 -25.68 23.25
N VAL A 35 11.74 -26.50 23.85
CA VAL A 35 12.51 -27.52 23.14
C VAL A 35 12.22 -28.89 23.73
N GLU A 36 11.81 -29.84 22.90
CA GLU A 36 11.55 -31.22 23.31
C GLU A 36 12.34 -32.19 22.44
N TRP A 37 12.80 -33.29 23.02
CA TRP A 37 13.48 -34.34 22.27
C TRP A 37 12.46 -35.32 21.68
N ASN A 38 12.48 -35.48 20.36
CA ASN A 38 11.68 -36.47 19.66
C ASN A 38 12.48 -37.76 19.52
N GLU A 39 12.13 -38.78 20.30
CA GLU A 39 12.80 -40.10 20.27
C GLU A 39 12.63 -40.85 18.95
N ILE A 40 11.53 -40.60 18.22
CA ILE A 40 11.20 -41.31 16.97
C ILE A 40 12.06 -40.78 15.82
N GLU A 41 12.16 -39.45 15.72
CA GLU A 41 12.91 -38.76 14.65
C GLU A 41 14.37 -38.50 15.04
N THR A 42 14.76 -38.79 16.29
CA THR A 42 16.08 -38.48 16.87
C THR A 42 16.50 -37.02 16.66
N LYS A 43 15.56 -36.10 16.85
CA LYS A 43 15.70 -34.65 16.61
C LYS A 43 15.11 -33.84 17.75
N PHE A 44 15.56 -32.59 17.87
CA PHE A 44 14.97 -31.60 18.76
C PHE A 44 13.79 -30.89 18.07
N ALA A 45 12.61 -31.01 18.65
CA ALA A 45 11.46 -30.18 18.30
C ALA A 45 11.61 -28.82 18.99
N VAL A 46 11.92 -27.79 18.22
CA VAL A 46 12.04 -26.42 18.71
C VAL A 46 10.80 -25.66 18.31
N THR A 47 10.10 -25.12 19.30
CA THR A 47 8.95 -24.23 19.09
C THR A 47 9.26 -22.86 19.68
N CYS A 48 8.86 -21.80 18.98
CA CYS A 48 8.99 -20.42 19.41
C CYS A 48 7.61 -19.79 19.48
N HIS A 49 7.25 -19.28 20.67
CA HIS A 49 6.03 -18.51 20.87
C HIS A 49 6.35 -17.03 21.01
N ASN A 50 5.74 -16.23 20.14
CA ASN A 50 5.78 -14.79 20.20
C ASN A 50 4.58 -14.27 21.01
N ARG A 51 4.82 -13.98 22.30
CA ARG A 51 3.75 -13.62 23.25
C ARG A 51 3.12 -12.25 22.98
N THR A 52 3.78 -11.36 22.23
CA THR A 52 3.20 -10.07 21.85
C THR A 52 2.18 -10.23 20.72
N LEU A 53 2.48 -11.07 19.72
CA LEU A 53 1.57 -11.39 18.61
C LEU A 53 0.39 -12.27 19.03
N GLN A 54 0.60 -13.27 19.90
CA GLN A 54 -0.49 -14.13 20.41
C GLN A 54 -1.57 -13.35 21.17
N ARG A 55 -1.21 -12.23 21.84
CA ARG A 55 -2.18 -11.37 22.53
C ARG A 55 -3.03 -10.53 21.59
N ARG A 56 -2.60 -10.31 20.34
CA ARG A 56 -3.37 -9.61 19.31
C ARG A 56 -4.30 -10.52 18.52
N GLY A 57 -4.21 -11.84 18.71
CA GLY A 57 -5.05 -12.82 18.00
C GLY A 57 -4.47 -13.27 16.65
N ASP A 58 -3.20 -12.96 16.36
CA ASP A 58 -2.56 -13.36 15.11
C ASP A 58 -2.08 -14.81 15.18
N ALA A 59 -2.61 -15.67 14.29
CA ALA A 59 -2.27 -17.09 14.20
C ALA A 59 -0.81 -17.35 13.79
N SER A 60 -0.11 -16.35 13.24
CA SER A 60 1.30 -16.40 12.84
C SER A 60 2.29 -16.24 14.00
N GLY A 61 1.81 -16.08 15.24
CA GLY A 61 2.65 -15.82 16.42
C GLY A 61 3.44 -17.02 16.94
N SER A 62 3.53 -18.15 16.22
CA SER A 62 4.26 -19.34 16.69
C SER A 62 4.92 -20.11 15.54
N CYS A 63 6.23 -20.35 15.68
CA CYS A 63 7.04 -21.11 14.73
C CYS A 63 7.44 -22.45 15.35
N ALA A 64 7.53 -23.51 14.56
CA ALA A 64 7.94 -24.83 15.02
C ALA A 64 8.77 -25.54 13.95
N GLY A 65 9.81 -26.27 14.37
CA GLY A 65 10.71 -26.98 13.48
C GLY A 65 11.42 -28.13 14.18
N LEU A 66 11.89 -29.11 13.40
CA LEU A 66 12.67 -30.26 13.88
C LEU A 66 14.12 -30.10 13.44
N PHE A 67 15.04 -30.21 14.40
CA PHE A 67 16.46 -29.97 14.18
C PHE A 67 17.31 -31.13 14.70
N SER A 68 18.21 -31.63 13.87
CA SER A 68 19.27 -32.53 14.32
C SER A 68 20.34 -31.76 15.12
N SER A 69 21.15 -32.48 15.90
CA SER A 69 22.31 -31.89 16.60
C SER A 69 23.28 -31.18 15.64
N ALA A 70 23.46 -31.72 14.43
CA ALA A 70 24.27 -31.09 13.38
C ALA A 70 23.66 -29.78 12.88
N GLN A 71 22.32 -29.75 12.67
CA GLN A 71 21.62 -28.53 12.26
C GLN A 71 21.70 -27.44 13.35
N LEU A 72 21.49 -27.80 14.62
CA LEU A 72 21.65 -26.84 15.72
C LEU A 72 23.10 -26.35 15.87
N SER A 73 24.08 -27.20 15.58
CA SER A 73 25.50 -26.79 15.55
C SER A 73 25.78 -25.79 14.42
N TYR A 74 25.14 -25.94 13.26
CA TYR A 74 25.23 -24.98 12.16
C TYR A 74 24.55 -23.64 12.52
N VAL A 75 23.35 -23.68 13.11
CA VAL A 75 22.68 -22.48 13.62
C VAL A 75 23.56 -21.78 14.65
N HIS A 76 24.16 -22.54 15.57
CA HIS A 76 25.11 -22.01 16.55
C HIS A 76 26.33 -21.34 15.88
N ALA A 77 26.93 -21.96 14.87
CA ALA A 77 28.05 -21.37 14.14
C ALA A 77 27.66 -20.05 13.46
N HIS A 78 26.46 -19.99 12.87
CA HIS A 78 25.93 -18.77 12.27
C HIS A 78 25.74 -17.67 13.34
N LEU A 79 25.06 -17.98 14.45
CA LEU A 79 24.80 -17.01 15.51
C LEU A 79 26.09 -16.53 16.20
N SER A 80 27.04 -17.43 16.41
CA SER A 80 28.34 -17.10 17.01
C SER A 80 29.19 -16.24 16.07
N GLY A 81 29.04 -16.39 14.75
CA GLY A 81 29.66 -15.49 13.78
C GLY A 81 29.10 -14.06 13.80
N VAL A 82 27.89 -13.87 14.31
CA VAL A 82 27.29 -12.54 14.55
C VAL A 82 27.71 -11.98 15.92
N ARG A 83 27.77 -12.83 16.95
CA ARG A 83 28.16 -12.47 18.32
C ARG A 83 29.00 -13.57 18.97
N ASP A 84 30.28 -13.28 19.21
CA ASP A 84 31.23 -14.23 19.82
C ASP A 84 30.85 -14.67 21.25
N GLU A 85 30.07 -13.85 21.97
CA GLU A 85 29.62 -14.11 23.35
C GLU A 85 28.72 -15.36 23.48
N LEU A 86 28.15 -15.84 22.37
CA LEU A 86 27.30 -17.03 22.34
C LEU A 86 28.09 -18.35 22.29
N GLY A 87 29.38 -18.30 21.95
CA GLY A 87 30.28 -19.46 21.87
C GLY A 87 30.23 -20.37 23.11
N PRO A 88 30.48 -19.86 24.33
CA PRO A 88 30.53 -20.70 25.54
C PRO A 88 29.16 -21.14 26.07
N LEU A 89 28.06 -20.62 25.52
CA LEU A 89 26.70 -20.88 26.02
C LEU A 89 26.00 -22.04 25.33
N PHE A 90 26.57 -22.58 24.24
CA PHE A 90 25.95 -23.66 23.49
C PHE A 90 26.10 -25.01 24.21
N PRO A 91 25.02 -25.78 24.38
CA PRO A 91 25.07 -27.07 25.05
C PRO A 91 25.82 -28.13 24.23
N ASP A 92 26.44 -29.08 24.93
CA ASP A 92 27.04 -30.25 24.28
C ASP A 92 25.94 -31.21 23.79
N LEU A 93 25.80 -31.30 22.47
CA LEU A 93 24.81 -32.17 21.81
C LEU A 93 25.42 -33.43 21.19
N THR A 94 26.69 -33.73 21.46
CA THR A 94 27.41 -34.86 20.83
C THR A 94 26.78 -36.23 21.09
N GLY A 95 26.08 -36.38 22.23
CA GLY A 95 25.32 -37.59 22.58
C GLY A 95 23.96 -37.73 21.89
N PHE A 96 23.49 -36.72 21.15
CA PHE A 96 22.18 -36.70 20.49
C PHE A 96 22.35 -36.81 18.99
N ARG A 97 22.81 -37.98 18.53
CA ARG A 97 22.99 -38.32 17.12
C ARG A 97 22.15 -39.54 16.77
N GLU A 98 21.77 -39.66 15.51
CA GLU A 98 21.29 -40.94 14.98
C GLU A 98 22.28 -42.06 15.33
N PRO A 99 21.84 -43.10 16.05
CA PRO A 99 22.71 -44.21 16.42
C PRO A 99 23.13 -44.93 15.13
N SER A 100 24.42 -45.23 15.04
CA SER A 100 24.96 -46.02 13.95
C SER A 100 24.40 -47.45 13.99
N LEU A 101 24.38 -48.14 12.84
CA LEU A 101 23.92 -49.53 12.73
C LEU A 101 24.61 -50.47 13.74
N TRP A 102 25.86 -50.19 14.10
CA TRP A 102 26.62 -50.95 15.10
C TRP A 102 26.18 -50.65 16.54
N GLU A 103 25.82 -49.40 16.86
CA GLU A 103 25.30 -49.02 18.17
C GLU A 103 23.93 -49.63 18.44
N LEU A 104 23.07 -49.74 17.41
CA LEU A 104 21.77 -50.42 17.49
C LEU A 104 21.87 -51.92 17.73
N LEU A 105 22.90 -52.57 17.18
CA LEU A 105 23.08 -54.02 17.28
C LEU A 105 23.80 -54.45 18.58
N PHE A 106 24.65 -53.59 19.15
CA PHE A 106 25.60 -54.01 20.19
C PHE A 106 25.65 -53.12 21.44
N SER A 107 24.94 -51.99 21.50
CA SER A 107 24.97 -51.08 22.65
C SER A 107 23.58 -50.78 23.23
N SER A 108 23.42 -50.92 24.55
CA SER A 108 22.41 -50.16 25.28
C SER A 108 23.01 -48.78 25.55
N ALA A 109 22.78 -47.84 24.64
CA ALA A 109 23.30 -46.48 24.81
C ALA A 109 22.74 -45.85 26.10
N PRO A 110 23.56 -45.16 26.92
CA PRO A 110 23.04 -44.40 28.04
C PRO A 110 22.07 -43.36 27.47
N ARG A 111 20.83 -43.37 27.95
CA ARG A 111 19.85 -42.33 27.63
C ARG A 111 20.41 -41.02 28.17
N SER A 112 20.99 -40.23 27.27
CA SER A 112 21.41 -38.86 27.58
C SER A 112 20.24 -38.12 28.22
N ASP A 113 20.48 -37.28 29.21
CA ASP A 113 19.43 -36.49 29.87
C ASP A 113 18.89 -35.44 28.89
N ALA A 114 17.96 -35.90 28.06
CA ALA A 114 17.31 -35.12 27.01
C ALA A 114 16.65 -33.87 27.58
N ASP A 115 16.04 -33.97 28.77
CA ASP A 115 15.38 -32.85 29.45
C ASP A 115 16.38 -31.78 29.89
N ALA A 116 17.57 -32.16 30.35
CA ALA A 116 18.63 -31.21 30.66
C ALA A 116 19.13 -30.48 29.41
N ALA A 117 19.38 -31.22 28.31
CA ALA A 117 19.84 -30.65 27.04
C ALA A 117 18.77 -29.70 26.44
N CYS A 118 17.50 -30.10 26.44
CA CYS A 118 16.37 -29.28 26.04
C CYS A 118 16.30 -27.95 26.81
N ARG A 119 16.37 -28.00 28.15
CA ARG A 119 16.36 -26.79 28.99
C ARG A 119 17.58 -25.89 28.81
N GLN A 120 18.71 -26.45 28.39
CA GLN A 120 19.90 -25.67 28.04
C GLN A 120 19.73 -25.00 26.67
N LEU A 121 19.17 -25.71 25.69
CA LEU A 121 18.83 -25.15 24.37
C LEU A 121 17.81 -24.01 24.47
N GLU A 122 16.76 -24.15 25.29
CA GLU A 122 15.80 -23.07 25.54
C GLU A 122 16.47 -21.79 26.08
N ARG A 123 17.40 -21.96 27.03
CA ARG A 123 18.17 -20.85 27.61
C ARG A 123 19.13 -20.23 26.59
N TYR A 124 19.81 -21.07 25.82
CA TYR A 124 20.71 -20.63 24.74
C TYR A 124 19.96 -19.80 23.70
N LEU A 125 18.82 -20.27 23.21
CA LEU A 125 18.01 -19.55 22.21
C LEU A 125 17.44 -18.25 22.76
N GLY A 126 17.06 -18.21 24.04
CA GLY A 126 16.71 -16.96 24.73
C GLY A 126 17.86 -15.95 24.74
N ALA A 127 19.05 -16.39 25.17
CA ALA A 127 20.25 -15.54 25.19
C ALA A 127 20.69 -15.10 23.78
N ALA A 128 20.53 -15.97 22.78
CA ALA A 128 20.79 -15.64 21.39
C ALA A 128 19.88 -14.53 20.87
N VAL A 129 18.60 -14.52 21.25
CA VAL A 129 17.68 -13.43 20.89
C VAL A 129 18.11 -12.12 21.53
N ASP A 130 18.55 -12.15 22.79
CA ASP A 130 19.02 -10.96 23.51
C ASP A 130 20.32 -10.40 22.90
N ALA A 131 21.22 -11.26 22.41
CA ALA A 131 22.53 -10.86 21.85
C ALA A 131 22.50 -10.52 20.34
N CYS A 132 21.85 -11.35 19.53
CA CYS A 132 21.80 -11.23 18.07
C CYS A 132 20.54 -10.50 17.57
N GLY A 133 19.50 -10.41 18.39
CA GLY A 133 18.19 -9.89 17.97
C GLY A 133 17.29 -10.97 17.38
N ARG A 134 15.97 -10.75 17.49
CA ARG A 134 14.95 -11.76 17.15
C ARG A 134 14.99 -12.23 15.70
N LYS A 135 15.15 -11.30 14.75
CA LYS A 135 15.05 -11.60 13.31
C LYS A 135 16.13 -12.59 12.90
N ILE A 136 17.38 -12.28 13.22
CA ILE A 136 18.54 -13.14 12.95
C ILE A 136 18.37 -14.55 13.53
N VAL A 137 17.86 -14.67 14.77
CA VAL A 137 17.66 -15.97 15.41
C VAL A 137 16.52 -16.77 14.77
N LEU A 138 15.39 -16.12 14.46
CA LEU A 138 14.27 -16.78 13.81
C LEU A 138 14.59 -17.17 12.38
N ASP A 139 15.32 -16.34 11.63
CA ASP A 139 15.76 -16.62 10.27
C ASP A 139 16.74 -17.80 10.24
N ALA A 140 17.68 -17.86 11.18
CA ALA A 140 18.62 -18.97 11.30
C ALA A 140 17.94 -20.30 11.66
N LEU A 141 16.82 -20.27 12.40
CA LEU A 141 16.09 -21.47 12.81
C LEU A 141 15.03 -21.89 11.79
N PHE A 142 14.14 -21.00 11.39
CA PHE A 142 12.91 -21.35 10.68
C PHE A 142 12.91 -20.96 9.20
N SER A 143 13.95 -20.26 8.72
CA SER A 143 14.06 -19.61 7.41
C SER A 143 12.93 -18.59 7.12
N VAL A 144 13.27 -17.47 6.48
CA VAL A 144 12.28 -16.47 6.05
C VAL A 144 11.34 -17.15 5.04
N THR A 145 10.04 -17.13 5.32
CA THR A 145 9.05 -17.63 4.35
C THR A 145 8.73 -16.55 3.30
N GLU A 146 8.27 -16.94 2.11
CA GLU A 146 7.71 -16.02 1.10
C GLU A 146 6.56 -15.12 1.64
N ALA A 147 5.98 -15.49 2.78
CA ALA A 147 5.01 -14.65 3.49
C ALA A 147 5.69 -13.55 4.31
N ASP A 148 6.85 -13.81 4.89
CA ASP A 148 7.65 -12.86 5.66
C ASP A 148 8.37 -11.85 4.73
N GLU A 149 8.77 -12.27 3.52
CA GLU A 149 9.36 -11.34 2.53
C GLU A 149 8.38 -10.27 2.05
N ARG A 150 7.09 -10.62 1.95
CA ARG A 150 6.00 -9.68 1.63
C ARG A 150 5.80 -8.62 2.72
N GLU A 151 6.33 -8.80 3.91
CA GLU A 151 6.32 -7.77 4.94
C GLU A 151 7.16 -6.55 4.54
N TYR A 152 8.24 -6.73 3.78
CA TYR A 152 9.15 -5.66 3.37
C TYR A 152 8.62 -4.84 2.20
N PHE A 153 7.77 -5.43 1.37
CA PHE A 153 7.27 -4.81 0.16
C PHE A 153 5.99 -4.01 0.41
N GLU A 154 5.87 -2.87 -0.26
CA GLU A 154 4.63 -2.10 -0.32
C GLU A 154 3.96 -2.27 -1.68
N ASN A 155 2.63 -2.10 -1.72
CA ASN A 155 1.92 -2.13 -2.98
C ASN A 155 2.38 -0.95 -3.85
N LEU A 156 2.94 -1.24 -5.03
CA LEU A 156 3.49 -0.23 -5.94
C LEU A 156 2.44 0.84 -6.34
N GLN A 157 1.17 0.45 -6.48
CA GLN A 157 0.10 1.38 -6.82
C GLN A 157 -0.26 2.29 -5.64
N GLU A 158 -0.21 1.78 -4.41
CA GLU A 158 -0.36 2.61 -3.21
C GLU A 158 0.82 3.57 -3.04
N PHE A 159 2.05 3.10 -3.29
CA PHE A 159 3.24 3.93 -3.28
C PHE A 159 3.15 5.07 -4.32
N LYS A 160 2.82 4.74 -5.58
CA LYS A 160 2.60 5.73 -6.65
C LYS A 160 1.53 6.74 -6.26
N CYS A 161 0.38 6.28 -5.80
CA CYS A 161 -0.71 7.16 -5.34
C CYS A 161 -0.25 8.09 -4.20
N ARG A 162 0.54 7.59 -3.26
CA ARG A 162 1.08 8.38 -2.14
C ARG A 162 2.07 9.43 -2.64
N ALA A 163 3.02 9.03 -3.49
CA ALA A 163 4.02 9.93 -4.06
C ALA A 163 3.36 11.10 -4.83
N MET A 164 2.39 10.81 -5.69
CA MET A 164 1.64 11.82 -6.44
C MET A 164 0.81 12.73 -5.52
N ARG A 165 0.23 12.18 -4.44
CA ARG A 165 -0.49 12.98 -3.44
C ARG A 165 0.46 13.92 -2.68
N ASP A 166 1.65 13.45 -2.34
CA ASP A 166 2.68 14.29 -1.74
C ASP A 166 3.11 15.41 -2.69
N GLU A 167 3.22 15.15 -3.99
CA GLU A 167 3.51 16.17 -5.00
C GLU A 167 2.39 17.23 -5.09
N ILE A 168 1.11 16.82 -5.09
CA ILE A 168 -0.02 17.78 -5.03
C ILE A 168 0.09 18.64 -3.77
N THR A 169 0.43 18.03 -2.63
CA THR A 169 0.55 18.75 -1.35
C THR A 169 1.67 19.78 -1.42
N ARG A 170 2.85 19.40 -1.95
CA ARG A 170 3.97 20.33 -2.17
C ARG A 170 3.59 21.48 -3.11
N ALA A 171 2.99 21.20 -4.26
CA ALA A 171 2.57 22.23 -5.20
C ALA A 171 1.52 23.18 -4.60
N THR A 172 0.59 22.64 -3.81
CA THR A 172 -0.40 23.43 -3.08
C THR A 172 0.25 24.33 -2.02
N ASP A 173 1.23 23.81 -1.30
CA ASP A 173 1.94 24.55 -0.26
C ASP A 173 2.83 25.65 -0.85
N THR A 174 3.48 25.41 -2.00
CA THR A 174 4.20 26.42 -2.76
C THR A 174 3.29 27.57 -3.17
N LEU A 175 2.12 27.28 -3.76
CA LEU A 175 1.14 28.31 -4.13
C LEU A 175 0.64 29.08 -2.90
N ARG A 176 0.39 28.38 -1.79
CA ARG A 176 -0.05 29.01 -0.53
C ARG A 176 1.04 29.93 0.04
N ALA A 177 2.30 29.51 -0.02
CA ALA A 177 3.42 30.32 0.45
C ALA A 177 3.56 31.62 -0.37
N LEU A 178 3.41 31.56 -1.69
CA LEU A 178 3.39 32.75 -2.54
C LEU A 178 2.26 33.71 -2.16
N LEU A 179 1.03 33.23 -2.02
CA LEU A 179 -0.12 34.03 -1.60
C LEU A 179 0.12 34.76 -0.26
N GLN A 180 0.80 34.10 0.68
CA GLN A 180 1.13 34.66 2.00
C GLN A 180 2.18 35.78 1.94
N THR A 181 2.94 35.90 0.85
CA THR A 181 3.97 36.94 0.69
C THR A 181 3.40 38.29 0.23
N HIS A 182 2.15 38.33 -0.26
CA HIS A 182 1.54 39.54 -0.81
C HIS A 182 1.56 40.76 0.12
N PRO A 183 1.27 40.63 1.44
CA PRO A 183 1.31 41.76 2.36
C PRO A 183 2.70 42.41 2.46
N SER A 184 3.76 41.63 2.27
CA SER A 184 5.16 42.08 2.35
C SER A 184 5.70 42.71 1.06
N ALA A 185 4.89 42.73 -0.01
CA ALA A 185 5.31 43.34 -1.27
C ALA A 185 5.29 44.88 -1.19
N ASP A 186 6.47 45.50 -1.28
CA ASP A 186 6.70 46.95 -1.25
C ASP A 186 6.27 47.67 -2.56
N GLY A 187 5.00 47.52 -2.93
CA GLY A 187 4.39 48.20 -4.08
C GLY A 187 3.99 47.27 -5.22
N LEU A 188 3.25 47.85 -6.17
CA LEU A 188 2.57 47.09 -7.22
C LEU A 188 3.55 46.34 -8.14
N GLN A 189 4.71 46.91 -8.45
CA GLN A 189 5.67 46.27 -9.35
C GLN A 189 6.21 44.95 -8.79
N ARG A 190 6.46 44.88 -7.47
CA ARG A 190 6.88 43.63 -6.82
C ARG A 190 5.74 42.63 -6.77
N LEU A 191 4.52 43.10 -6.51
CA LEU A 191 3.32 42.27 -6.52
C LEU A 191 3.03 41.67 -7.91
N MET A 192 3.27 42.41 -8.99
CA MET A 192 3.14 41.89 -10.35
C MET A 192 4.10 40.73 -10.64
N LYS A 193 5.32 40.76 -10.08
CA LYS A 193 6.25 39.62 -10.18
C LYS A 193 5.74 38.40 -9.40
N ILE A 194 5.23 38.62 -8.18
CA ILE A 194 4.63 37.53 -7.39
C ILE A 194 3.46 36.92 -8.15
N TYR A 195 2.60 37.72 -8.78
CA TYR A 195 1.50 37.25 -9.61
C TYR A 195 1.93 36.36 -10.80
N GLU A 196 3.07 36.65 -11.42
CA GLU A 196 3.65 35.79 -12.47
C GLU A 196 4.10 34.44 -11.87
N GLU A 197 4.77 34.46 -10.72
CA GLU A 197 5.17 33.25 -9.99
C GLU A 197 3.97 32.42 -9.53
N GLU A 198 2.89 33.06 -9.06
CA GLU A 198 1.64 32.41 -8.69
C GLU A 198 0.96 31.73 -9.89
N ASP A 199 0.93 32.39 -11.04
CA ASP A 199 0.35 31.84 -12.27
C ASP A 199 1.14 30.62 -12.78
N GLU A 200 2.44 30.57 -12.51
CA GLU A 200 3.27 29.39 -12.77
C GLU A 200 3.01 28.28 -11.74
N ALA A 201 3.03 28.60 -10.45
CA ALA A 201 2.78 27.63 -9.38
C ALA A 201 1.39 27.00 -9.49
N TYR A 202 0.37 27.76 -9.89
CA TYR A 202 -0.95 27.21 -10.18
C TYR A 202 -0.96 26.27 -11.38
N ARG A 203 -0.17 26.56 -12.43
CA ARG A 203 -0.08 25.70 -13.61
C ARG A 203 0.60 24.38 -13.27
N GLU A 204 1.65 24.41 -12.45
CA GLU A 204 2.27 23.19 -11.93
C GLU A 204 1.30 22.39 -11.06
N LEU A 205 0.60 23.04 -10.12
CA LEU A 205 -0.43 22.40 -9.31
C LEU A 205 -1.49 21.71 -10.19
N ALA A 206 -2.00 22.41 -11.21
CA ALA A 206 -2.99 21.84 -12.14
C ALA A 206 -2.42 20.66 -12.95
N SER A 207 -1.15 20.72 -13.35
CA SER A 207 -0.46 19.63 -14.05
C SER A 207 -0.32 18.38 -13.18
N VAL A 208 0.21 18.53 -11.97
CA VAL A 208 0.39 17.42 -11.01
C VAL A 208 -0.96 16.84 -10.60
N ALA A 209 -1.95 17.69 -10.33
CA ALA A 209 -3.32 17.25 -10.07
C ALA A 209 -3.87 16.44 -11.26
N THR A 210 -3.71 16.93 -12.49
CA THR A 210 -4.17 16.22 -13.69
C THR A 210 -3.58 14.82 -13.77
N GLN A 211 -2.27 14.67 -13.57
CA GLN A 211 -1.60 13.37 -13.59
C GLN A 211 -2.16 12.43 -12.52
N PHE A 212 -2.30 12.91 -11.28
CA PHE A 212 -2.86 12.12 -10.17
C PHE A 212 -4.28 11.64 -10.44
N TYR A 213 -5.17 12.55 -10.85
CA TYR A 213 -6.56 12.18 -11.13
C TYR A 213 -6.69 11.29 -12.36
N GLN A 214 -5.84 11.45 -13.38
CA GLN A 214 -5.77 10.51 -14.50
C GLN A 214 -5.37 9.10 -14.04
N ASN A 215 -4.37 8.98 -13.16
CA ASN A 215 -3.98 7.70 -12.57
C ASN A 215 -5.12 7.07 -11.76
N LEU A 216 -5.86 7.87 -10.98
CA LEU A 216 -7.03 7.37 -10.25
C LEU A 216 -8.19 6.94 -11.16
N LEU A 217 -8.41 7.65 -12.27
CA LEU A 217 -9.49 7.36 -13.20
C LEU A 217 -9.25 6.07 -14.00
N GLN A 218 -8.00 5.72 -14.28
CA GLN A 218 -7.67 4.67 -15.23
C GLN A 218 -8.30 3.31 -14.90
N PRO A 219 -8.20 2.76 -13.68
CA PRO A 219 -8.79 1.45 -13.37
C PRO A 219 -10.31 1.39 -13.59
N PHE A 220 -11.00 2.51 -13.35
CA PHE A 220 -12.45 2.59 -13.56
C PHE A 220 -12.82 2.76 -15.04
N ARG A 221 -11.97 3.43 -15.83
CA ARG A 221 -12.14 3.50 -17.29
C ARG A 221 -12.00 2.12 -17.90
N ASP A 222 -10.98 1.38 -17.48
CA ASP A 222 -10.72 0.00 -17.91
C ASP A 222 -11.88 -0.91 -17.49
N MET A 223 -12.32 -0.83 -16.23
CA MET A 223 -13.46 -1.62 -15.75
C MET A 223 -14.75 -1.34 -16.53
N ARG A 224 -15.03 -0.06 -16.87
CA ARG A 224 -16.19 0.31 -17.69
C ARG A 224 -16.09 -0.27 -19.10
N GLU A 225 -14.91 -0.23 -19.71
CA GLU A 225 -14.67 -0.82 -21.04
C GLU A 225 -14.82 -2.34 -21.02
N ILE A 226 -14.16 -3.00 -20.07
CA ILE A 226 -14.25 -4.45 -19.86
C ILE A 226 -15.70 -4.88 -19.65
N ALA A 227 -16.45 -4.21 -18.77
CA ALA A 227 -17.86 -4.51 -18.54
C ALA A 227 -18.70 -4.38 -19.82
N THR A 228 -18.40 -3.39 -20.66
CA THR A 228 -19.10 -3.19 -21.94
C THR A 228 -18.76 -4.32 -22.91
N LEU A 229 -17.49 -4.72 -23.02
CA LEU A 229 -17.05 -5.81 -23.89
C LEU A 229 -17.71 -7.14 -23.50
N TYR A 230 -17.66 -7.53 -22.22
CA TYR A 230 -18.28 -8.77 -21.73
C TYR A 230 -19.79 -8.76 -21.96
N LYS A 231 -20.47 -7.65 -21.67
CA LYS A 231 -21.90 -7.51 -21.96
C LYS A 231 -22.20 -7.73 -23.43
N THR A 232 -21.45 -7.08 -24.33
CA THR A 232 -21.63 -7.23 -25.78
C THR A 232 -21.41 -8.67 -26.22
N GLU A 233 -20.42 -9.35 -25.67
CA GLU A 233 -20.15 -10.74 -26.03
C GLU A 233 -21.25 -11.69 -25.53
N ILE A 234 -21.71 -11.52 -24.29
CA ILE A 234 -22.83 -12.30 -23.76
C ILE A 234 -24.10 -12.10 -24.60
N LEU A 235 -24.40 -10.86 -24.98
CA LEU A 235 -25.56 -10.55 -25.84
C LEU A 235 -25.48 -11.27 -27.19
N LYS A 236 -24.28 -11.35 -27.80
CA LYS A 236 -24.10 -12.12 -29.03
C LYS A 236 -24.34 -13.61 -28.81
N CYS A 237 -23.79 -14.19 -27.74
CA CYS A 237 -24.05 -15.61 -27.43
C CYS A 237 -25.55 -15.88 -27.27
N LEU A 238 -26.28 -14.99 -26.59
CA LEU A 238 -27.72 -15.10 -26.41
C LEU A 238 -28.53 -14.94 -27.71
N GLU A 239 -28.02 -14.17 -28.67
CA GLU A 239 -28.71 -13.90 -29.94
C GLU A 239 -28.43 -14.96 -31.02
N TYR A 240 -27.19 -15.46 -31.09
CA TYR A 240 -26.72 -16.25 -32.23
C TYR A 240 -26.46 -17.73 -31.93
N GLU A 241 -26.34 -18.13 -30.66
CA GLU A 241 -26.08 -19.53 -30.30
C GLU A 241 -27.36 -20.27 -29.87
N GLU A 242 -27.47 -21.54 -30.25
CA GLU A 242 -28.54 -22.42 -29.77
C GLU A 242 -28.23 -22.90 -28.35
N LEU A 243 -28.66 -22.13 -27.35
CA LEU A 243 -28.37 -22.37 -25.95
C LEU A 243 -29.52 -23.03 -25.20
N GLY A 244 -29.19 -23.94 -24.28
CA GLY A 244 -30.18 -24.51 -23.35
C GLY A 244 -30.62 -23.50 -22.27
N PRO A 245 -31.81 -23.67 -21.67
CA PRO A 245 -32.40 -22.69 -20.76
C PRO A 245 -31.56 -22.41 -19.51
N LYS A 246 -30.83 -23.41 -19.00
CA LYS A 246 -29.90 -23.22 -17.88
C LYS A 246 -28.75 -22.28 -18.26
N ARG A 247 -28.18 -22.46 -19.45
CA ARG A 247 -27.06 -21.65 -19.93
C ARG A 247 -27.48 -20.21 -20.21
N VAL A 248 -28.68 -20.02 -20.77
CA VAL A 248 -29.28 -18.69 -20.94
C VAL A 248 -29.39 -17.96 -19.59
N SER A 249 -29.95 -18.63 -18.58
CA SER A 249 -30.08 -18.03 -17.24
C SER A 249 -28.74 -17.69 -16.58
N GLU A 250 -27.72 -18.53 -16.76
CA GLU A 250 -26.35 -18.24 -16.29
C GLU A 250 -25.76 -17.00 -16.98
N LEU A 251 -25.88 -16.91 -18.30
CA LEU A 251 -25.40 -15.78 -19.08
C LEU A 251 -26.13 -14.48 -18.73
N GLU A 252 -27.44 -14.53 -18.50
CA GLU A 252 -28.21 -13.37 -18.03
C GLU A 252 -27.74 -12.91 -16.64
N ALA A 253 -27.45 -13.84 -15.73
CA ALA A 253 -26.90 -13.53 -14.42
C ALA A 253 -25.49 -12.90 -14.52
N GLU A 254 -24.63 -13.47 -15.35
CA GLU A 254 -23.28 -12.94 -15.61
C GLU A 254 -23.34 -11.54 -16.23
N MET A 255 -24.23 -11.32 -17.21
CA MET A 255 -24.46 -10.02 -17.82
C MET A 255 -24.91 -8.98 -16.77
N ASN A 256 -25.80 -9.36 -15.86
CA ASN A 256 -26.24 -8.47 -14.78
C ASN A 256 -25.09 -8.11 -13.83
N GLU A 257 -24.20 -9.06 -13.52
CA GLU A 257 -23.01 -8.77 -12.72
C GLU A 257 -22.07 -7.78 -13.43
N TRP A 258 -21.77 -8.00 -14.72
CA TRP A 258 -20.94 -7.08 -15.49
C TRP A 258 -21.58 -5.69 -15.62
N ASN A 259 -22.90 -5.61 -15.79
CA ASN A 259 -23.64 -4.33 -15.77
C ASN A 259 -23.42 -3.59 -14.45
N GLN A 260 -23.58 -4.27 -13.30
CA GLN A 260 -23.37 -3.66 -11.98
C GLN A 260 -21.93 -3.20 -11.78
N ARG A 261 -20.93 -3.99 -12.24
CA ARG A 261 -19.51 -3.60 -12.18
C ARG A 261 -19.23 -2.35 -13.02
N GLY A 262 -19.75 -2.32 -14.26
CA GLY A 262 -19.61 -1.17 -15.16
C GLY A 262 -20.28 0.10 -14.61
N GLU A 263 -21.47 -0.03 -14.02
CA GLU A 263 -22.18 1.08 -13.39
C GLU A 263 -21.43 1.64 -12.19
N LYS A 264 -20.94 0.77 -11.28
CA LYS A 264 -20.08 1.19 -10.16
C LYS A 264 -18.83 1.92 -10.64
N ALA A 265 -18.20 1.46 -11.73
CA ALA A 265 -17.04 2.12 -12.31
C ALA A 265 -17.39 3.52 -12.86
N VAL A 266 -18.53 3.66 -13.56
CA VAL A 266 -19.03 4.99 -13.99
C VAL A 266 -19.26 5.90 -12.79
N HIS A 267 -19.76 5.36 -11.67
CA HIS A 267 -19.99 6.15 -10.47
C HIS A 267 -18.70 6.70 -9.88
N SER A 268 -17.67 5.85 -9.77
CA SER A 268 -16.34 6.26 -9.33
C SER A 268 -15.69 7.28 -10.27
N ILE A 269 -15.83 7.14 -11.60
CA ILE A 269 -15.35 8.13 -12.57
C ILE A 269 -15.97 9.51 -12.30
N GLN A 270 -17.28 9.56 -12.08
CA GLN A 270 -17.98 10.81 -11.80
C GLN A 270 -17.52 11.46 -10.49
N ASP A 271 -17.37 10.67 -9.42
CA ASP A 271 -16.93 11.16 -8.12
C ASP A 271 -15.49 11.72 -8.20
N ILE A 272 -14.58 10.97 -8.81
CA ILE A 272 -13.18 11.38 -8.99
C ILE A 272 -13.08 12.64 -9.86
N THR A 273 -13.92 12.76 -10.88
CA THR A 273 -13.99 13.96 -11.73
C THR A 273 -14.50 15.18 -10.95
N ALA A 274 -15.51 15.00 -10.09
CA ALA A 274 -16.01 16.07 -9.23
C ALA A 274 -14.93 16.53 -8.24
N ASP A 275 -14.15 15.59 -7.71
CA ASP A 275 -13.05 15.85 -6.79
C ASP A 275 -11.93 16.67 -7.45
N TYR A 276 -11.53 16.33 -8.68
CA TYR A 276 -10.56 17.11 -9.46
C TYR A 276 -10.98 18.58 -9.58
N PHE A 277 -12.19 18.83 -10.09
CA PHE A 277 -12.67 20.20 -10.31
C PHE A 277 -12.91 20.96 -9.01
N ARG A 278 -13.27 20.27 -7.92
CA ARG A 278 -13.36 20.88 -6.59
C ARG A 278 -12.01 21.41 -6.14
N ASP A 279 -10.96 20.62 -6.32
CA ASP A 279 -9.65 20.93 -5.74
C ASP A 279 -8.94 22.03 -6.57
N THR A 280 -9.05 21.99 -7.91
CA THR A 280 -8.56 23.08 -8.78
C THR A 280 -9.32 24.39 -8.55
N SER A 281 -10.65 24.35 -8.48
CA SER A 281 -11.47 25.54 -8.22
C SER A 281 -11.23 26.13 -6.83
N LYS A 282 -10.90 25.30 -5.83
CA LYS A 282 -10.53 25.76 -4.48
C LYS A 282 -9.23 26.56 -4.49
N ALA A 283 -8.21 26.12 -5.23
CA ALA A 283 -6.97 26.87 -5.40
C ALA A 283 -7.20 28.23 -6.10
N LEU A 284 -7.94 28.23 -7.22
CA LEU A 284 -8.33 29.47 -7.92
C LEU A 284 -9.13 30.42 -7.04
N THR A 285 -10.04 29.88 -6.22
CA THR A 285 -10.81 30.68 -5.25
C THR A 285 -9.88 31.39 -4.27
N GLY A 286 -8.81 30.73 -3.82
CA GLY A 286 -7.79 31.33 -2.98
C GLY A 286 -7.09 32.50 -3.66
N MET A 287 -6.64 32.30 -4.90
CA MET A 287 -5.96 33.34 -5.70
C MET A 287 -6.86 34.55 -5.96
N VAL A 288 -8.10 34.33 -6.40
CA VAL A 288 -9.07 35.41 -6.66
C VAL A 288 -9.35 36.21 -5.38
N LYS A 289 -9.57 35.53 -4.25
CA LYS A 289 -9.81 36.20 -2.97
C LYS A 289 -8.61 37.03 -2.52
N GLN A 290 -7.39 36.51 -2.68
CA GLN A 290 -6.19 37.25 -2.33
C GLN A 290 -6.05 38.49 -3.20
N MET A 291 -6.25 38.36 -4.51
CA MET A 291 -6.17 39.47 -5.45
C MET A 291 -7.24 40.55 -5.19
N GLU A 292 -8.43 40.16 -4.71
CA GLU A 292 -9.46 41.09 -4.25
C GLU A 292 -9.09 41.83 -2.96
N GLN A 293 -8.27 41.24 -2.10
CA GLN A 293 -7.70 41.93 -0.94
C GLN A 293 -6.61 42.91 -1.38
N ASP A 294 -5.77 42.50 -2.33
CA ASP A 294 -4.73 43.36 -2.86
C ASP A 294 -5.28 44.58 -3.58
N GLN A 295 -6.38 44.43 -4.33
CA GLN A 295 -7.06 45.55 -4.97
C GLN A 295 -7.40 46.69 -4.00
N LYS A 296 -7.74 46.36 -2.74
CA LYS A 296 -8.07 47.35 -1.70
C LYS A 296 -6.86 48.16 -1.22
N ARG A 297 -5.64 47.66 -1.45
CA ARG A 297 -4.38 48.31 -1.04
C ARG A 297 -3.89 49.36 -2.04
N PHE A 298 -4.40 49.34 -3.27
CA PHE A 298 -3.93 50.21 -4.37
C PHE A 298 -5.05 51.11 -4.89
N GLY A 299 -4.68 52.31 -5.34
CA GLY A 299 -5.62 53.21 -6.02
C GLY A 299 -6.05 52.68 -7.38
N HIS A 300 -7.24 53.07 -7.84
CA HIS A 300 -7.85 52.57 -9.09
C HIS A 300 -6.93 52.73 -10.32
N ALA A 301 -6.23 53.87 -10.44
CA ALA A 301 -5.31 54.12 -11.54
C ALA A 301 -4.10 53.17 -11.54
N SER A 302 -3.51 52.92 -10.37
CA SER A 302 -2.40 51.99 -10.22
C SER A 302 -2.85 50.55 -10.47
N TRP A 303 -4.02 50.16 -9.95
CA TRP A 303 -4.55 48.80 -10.10
C TRP A 303 -4.87 48.41 -11.55
N GLY A 304 -5.02 49.38 -12.45
CA GLY A 304 -5.29 49.13 -13.87
C GLY A 304 -4.32 48.12 -14.52
N MET A 305 -3.07 48.03 -14.05
CA MET A 305 -2.09 47.04 -14.52
C MET A 305 -2.44 45.58 -14.12
N ALA A 306 -3.10 45.39 -12.98
CA ALA A 306 -3.46 44.07 -12.45
C ALA A 306 -4.86 43.60 -12.90
N THR A 307 -5.73 44.53 -13.33
CA THR A 307 -7.10 44.24 -13.80
C THR A 307 -7.17 43.09 -14.83
N PRO A 308 -6.32 43.03 -15.89
CA PRO A 308 -6.40 41.95 -16.87
C PRO A 308 -6.20 40.56 -16.27
N ARG A 309 -5.26 40.42 -15.32
CA ARG A 309 -5.04 39.17 -14.61
C ARG A 309 -6.23 38.83 -13.70
N GLN A 310 -6.79 39.82 -12.99
CA GLN A 310 -7.94 39.62 -12.12
C GLN A 310 -9.15 39.08 -12.88
N GLU A 311 -9.44 39.65 -14.05
CA GLU A 311 -10.52 39.19 -14.93
C GLU A 311 -10.24 37.79 -15.46
N LYS A 312 -9.01 37.52 -15.90
CA LYS A 312 -8.59 36.18 -16.35
C LYS A 312 -8.81 35.13 -15.26
N LEU A 313 -8.39 35.38 -14.02
CA LEU A 313 -8.58 34.46 -12.89
C LEU A 313 -10.06 34.24 -12.58
N ARG A 314 -10.90 35.28 -12.64
CA ARG A 314 -12.36 35.15 -12.46
C ARG A 314 -13.00 34.28 -13.53
N VAL A 315 -12.60 34.46 -14.80
CA VAL A 315 -13.08 33.63 -15.91
C VAL A 315 -12.66 32.17 -15.73
N LEU A 316 -11.39 31.93 -15.36
CA LEU A 316 -10.89 30.58 -15.09
C LEU A 316 -11.65 29.93 -13.92
N LEU A 317 -11.82 30.65 -12.81
CA LEU A 317 -12.58 30.16 -11.66
C LEU A 317 -14.02 29.83 -12.03
N ALA A 318 -14.69 30.68 -12.82
CA ALA A 318 -16.05 30.44 -13.26
C ALA A 318 -16.15 29.18 -14.13
N LYS A 319 -15.18 28.95 -15.03
CA LYS A 319 -15.13 27.74 -15.86
C LYS A 319 -14.94 26.48 -15.02
N GLU A 320 -13.95 26.44 -14.13
CA GLU A 320 -13.69 25.29 -13.26
C GLU A 320 -14.87 25.01 -12.31
N THR A 321 -15.44 26.06 -11.73
CA THR A 321 -16.62 25.94 -10.85
C THR A 321 -17.83 25.40 -11.60
N LEU A 322 -18.05 25.82 -12.85
CA LEU A 322 -19.13 25.27 -13.66
C LEU A 322 -18.95 23.76 -13.92
N GLN A 323 -17.73 23.32 -14.20
CA GLN A 323 -17.44 21.89 -14.38
C GLN A 323 -17.65 21.12 -13.07
N TYR A 324 -17.17 21.65 -11.95
CA TYR A 324 -17.41 21.06 -10.63
C TYR A 324 -18.92 20.92 -10.36
N MET A 325 -19.71 21.96 -10.59
CA MET A 325 -21.15 21.95 -10.32
C MET A 325 -21.88 20.93 -11.20
N ARG A 326 -21.52 20.80 -12.48
CA ARG A 326 -22.06 19.77 -13.38
C ARG A 326 -21.72 18.36 -12.91
N ALA A 327 -20.46 18.11 -12.55
CA ALA A 327 -20.02 16.81 -12.04
C ALA A 327 -20.73 16.46 -10.72
N LYS A 328 -20.82 17.42 -9.81
CA LYS A 328 -21.50 17.28 -8.53
C LYS A 328 -23.00 17.04 -8.68
N GLU A 329 -23.66 17.73 -9.62
CA GLU A 329 -25.08 17.54 -9.90
C GLU A 329 -25.37 16.09 -10.33
N MET A 330 -24.54 15.52 -11.20
CA MET A 330 -24.66 14.11 -11.59
C MET A 330 -24.56 13.18 -10.38
N CYS A 331 -23.57 13.40 -9.51
CA CYS A 331 -23.37 12.59 -8.30
C CYS A 331 -24.56 12.70 -7.33
N ILE A 332 -25.14 13.89 -7.17
CA ILE A 332 -26.32 14.13 -6.31
C ILE A 332 -27.56 13.47 -6.89
N LYS A 333 -27.81 13.61 -8.20
CA LYS A 333 -28.95 12.97 -8.88
C LYS A 333 -28.92 11.46 -8.69
N ARG A 334 -27.76 10.85 -8.92
CA ARG A 334 -27.53 9.43 -8.69
C ARG A 334 -27.83 9.02 -7.25
N LYS A 335 -27.25 9.70 -6.25
CA LYS A 335 -27.52 9.42 -4.82
C LYS A 335 -29.00 9.54 -4.47
N ARG A 336 -29.70 10.53 -5.04
CA ARG A 336 -31.15 10.68 -4.86
C ARG A 336 -31.90 9.49 -5.44
N ASP A 337 -31.51 9.03 -6.62
CA ASP A 337 -32.18 7.90 -7.29
C ASP A 337 -31.93 6.59 -6.53
N GLU A 338 -30.72 6.35 -6.02
CA GLU A 338 -30.40 5.22 -5.11
C GLU A 338 -31.25 5.24 -3.83
N ILE A 339 -31.44 6.41 -3.21
CA ILE A 339 -32.30 6.54 -2.02
C ILE A 339 -33.76 6.24 -2.37
N ARG A 340 -34.23 6.75 -3.52
CA ARG A 340 -35.61 6.53 -3.97
C ARG A 340 -35.89 5.06 -4.23
N GLU A 341 -34.96 4.34 -4.84
CA GLU A 341 -35.06 2.90 -5.07
C GLU A 341 -35.17 2.14 -3.75
N LYS A 342 -34.27 2.43 -2.78
CA LYS A 342 -34.30 1.80 -1.45
C LYS A 342 -35.62 2.05 -0.71
N VAL A 343 -36.16 3.27 -0.78
CA VAL A 343 -37.44 3.61 -0.14
C VAL A 343 -38.60 2.90 -0.84
N CYS A 344 -38.61 2.81 -2.17
CA CYS A 344 -39.64 2.07 -2.89
C CYS A 344 -39.63 0.57 -2.56
N VAL A 345 -38.46 -0.04 -2.40
CA VAL A 345 -38.36 -1.45 -1.98
C VAL A 345 -38.91 -1.64 -0.56
N CYS A 346 -38.57 -0.76 0.38
CA CYS A 346 -39.07 -0.85 1.77
C CYS A 346 -40.57 -0.55 1.96
N VAL A 347 -41.28 -0.06 0.93
CA VAL A 347 -42.74 0.18 0.96
C VAL A 347 -43.51 -0.96 0.30
N CYS A 348 -42.82 -1.83 -0.45
CA CYS A 348 -43.40 -2.98 -1.13
C CYS A 348 -43.17 -4.32 -0.39
N ASP A 349 -42.29 -4.35 0.61
CA ASP A 349 -42.20 -5.36 1.67
C ASP A 349 -43.04 -4.93 2.88
#